data_AF-A0A7V9SSS2-F1
#
_entry.id   AF-A0A7V9SSS2-F1
#
_cell.length_a   1.000
_cell.length_b   1.000
_cell.length_c   1.000
_cell.angle_alpha   90.00
_cell.angle_beta   90.00
_cell.angle_gamma   90.00
#
_symmetry.space_group_name_H-M   'P 1'
#
loop_
_entity.id
_entity.type
_entity.pdbx_description
1 polymer ?
#
loop_
_entity_poly.entity_id
_entity_poly.type
_entity_poly.pdbx_seq_one_letter_code
_entity_poly.pdbx_strand_id
1 'polypeptide(L)'
;MPLALRSTKIKIFFLVFLYCIIIGFVSWNTPNHTGPHGGSIKNAGNYFIEIKQVDKFLNAYLLDKKLKNMNNKDILGAVKYFFKDSTTFDFKLQPTNASGFTCEGLSGFSVCKVTFTVLGNSVGAKFENTAY
;
A
#
# COMPACT_ATOMS: atom_id res chain seq x y z
N MET A 1 22.01 -43.04 -23.87
CA MET A 1 20.97 -42.24 -23.18
C MET A 1 20.31 -41.33 -24.23
N PRO A 2 19.01 -41.43 -24.53
CA PRO A 2 18.47 -40.95 -25.80
C PRO A 2 18.35 -39.41 -25.83
N LEU A 3 18.79 -38.80 -26.93
CA LEU A 3 18.79 -37.34 -27.14
C LEU A 3 17.41 -36.68 -26.92
N ALA A 4 16.33 -37.41 -27.16
CA ALA A 4 14.96 -36.92 -26.99
C ALA A 4 14.64 -36.50 -25.54
N LEU A 5 15.11 -37.26 -24.54
CA LEU A 5 14.84 -36.96 -23.13
C LEU A 5 15.57 -35.67 -22.66
N ARG A 6 16.73 -35.39 -23.26
CA ARG A 6 17.54 -34.20 -22.97
C ARG A 6 16.91 -32.93 -23.55
N SER A 7 16.35 -33.02 -24.76
CA SER A 7 15.60 -31.94 -25.43
C SER A 7 14.35 -31.52 -24.65
N THR A 8 13.55 -32.49 -24.18
CA THR A 8 12.30 -32.22 -23.45
C THR A 8 12.56 -31.52 -22.12
N LYS A 9 13.60 -31.92 -21.39
CA LYS A 9 13.99 -31.27 -20.12
C LYS A 9 14.45 -29.82 -20.31
N ILE A 10 15.18 -29.51 -21.39
CA ILE A 10 15.61 -28.15 -21.73
C ILE A 10 14.40 -27.26 -22.09
N LYS A 11 13.42 -27.80 -22.83
CA LYS A 11 12.18 -27.07 -23.18
C LYS A 11 11.32 -26.76 -21.94
N ILE A 12 11.18 -27.73 -21.02
CA ILE A 12 10.44 -27.52 -19.77
C ILE A 12 11.14 -26.47 -18.89
N PHE A 13 12.47 -26.53 -18.78
CA PHE A 13 13.24 -25.52 -18.06
C PHE A 13 13.04 -24.12 -18.64
N PHE A 14 13.09 -23.98 -19.97
CA PHE A 14 12.82 -22.71 -20.64
C PHE A 14 11.39 -22.20 -20.43
N LEU A 15 10.37 -23.07 -20.45
CA LEU A 15 8.98 -22.70 -20.19
C LEU A 15 8.76 -22.23 -18.74
N VAL A 16 9.37 -22.90 -17.76
CA VAL A 16 9.30 -22.51 -16.34
C VAL A 16 10.05 -21.19 -16.11
N PHE A 17 11.22 -21.02 -16.73
CA PHE A 17 11.99 -19.78 -16.65
C PHE A 17 11.25 -18.60 -17.29
N LEU A 18 10.62 -18.80 -18.45
CA LEU A 18 9.78 -17.78 -19.09
C LEU A 18 8.58 -17.40 -18.22
N TYR A 19 7.94 -18.40 -17.58
CA TYR A 19 6.84 -18.16 -16.64
C TYR A 19 7.29 -17.33 -15.43
N CYS A 20 8.47 -17.62 -14.86
CA CYS A 20 9.05 -16.86 -13.75
C CYS A 20 9.36 -15.39 -14.10
N ILE A 21 9.78 -15.10 -15.33
CA ILE A 21 10.00 -13.73 -15.80
C ILE A 21 8.69 -12.93 -15.84
N ILE A 22 7.59 -13.54 -16.29
CA ILE A 22 6.29 -12.86 -16.37
C ILE A 22 5.77 -12.46 -14.98
N ILE A 23 6.00 -13.28 -13.94
CA ILE A 23 5.61 -12.96 -12.55
C ILE A 23 6.53 -11.88 -11.94
N GLY A 24 7.80 -11.83 -12.33
CA GLY A 24 8.79 -10.90 -11.79
C GLY A 24 8.59 -9.43 -12.23
N PHE A 25 7.90 -9.20 -13.35
CA PHE A 25 7.71 -7.85 -13.91
C PHE A 25 6.43 -7.12 -13.45
N VAL A 26 5.57 -7.75 -12.63
CA VAL A 26 4.29 -7.12 -12.19
C VAL A 26 4.51 -6.02 -11.13
N SER A 27 5.75 -5.79 -10.66
CA SER A 27 6.04 -4.80 -9.61
C SER A 27 6.98 -3.68 -10.05
N TRP A 28 6.85 -3.16 -11.27
CA TRP A 28 7.59 -1.98 -11.71
C TRP A 28 6.71 -0.72 -11.75
N ASN A 29 7.00 0.17 -10.80
CA ASN A 29 6.81 1.62 -10.87
C ASN A 29 5.43 2.09 -11.32
N THR A 30 4.43 1.99 -10.45
CA THR A 30 3.30 2.92 -10.54
C THR A 30 3.83 4.34 -10.34
N PRO A 31 3.56 5.28 -11.27
CA PRO A 31 3.79 6.70 -11.01
C PRO A 31 3.16 7.06 -9.66
N ASN A 32 3.76 7.99 -8.92
CA ASN A 32 3.11 8.57 -7.75
C ASN A 32 1.85 9.28 -8.24
N HIS A 33 0.73 8.56 -8.30
CA HIS A 33 -0.55 9.12 -8.63
C HIS A 33 -0.93 10.02 -7.45
N THR A 34 -1.14 11.30 -7.74
CA THR A 34 -1.70 12.22 -6.77
C THR A 34 -3.16 11.83 -6.55
N GLY A 35 -3.54 11.58 -5.30
CA GLY A 35 -4.91 11.26 -4.95
C GLY A 35 -5.84 12.47 -5.04
N PRO A 36 -7.17 12.27 -4.94
CA PRO A 36 -8.18 13.33 -5.01
C PRO A 36 -7.98 14.50 -4.02
N HIS A 37 -7.24 14.30 -2.92
CA HIS A 37 -6.98 15.31 -1.89
C HIS A 37 -5.57 15.90 -1.99
N GLY A 38 -4.84 15.59 -3.07
CA GLY A 38 -3.46 16.04 -3.28
C GLY A 38 -2.42 15.24 -2.51
N GLY A 39 -2.79 14.06 -1.99
CA GLY A 39 -1.93 13.16 -1.24
C GLY A 39 -1.26 12.09 -2.11
N SER A 40 -0.41 11.28 -1.48
CA SER A 40 0.18 10.09 -2.09
C SER A 40 -0.82 8.94 -2.02
N ILE A 41 -0.97 8.19 -3.12
CA ILE A 41 -1.89 7.05 -3.19
C ILE A 41 -1.15 5.72 -3.34
N LYS A 42 -1.67 4.65 -2.72
CA LYS A 42 -1.23 3.27 -2.92
C LYS A 42 -2.42 2.34 -3.10
N ASN A 43 -2.29 1.36 -3.99
CA ASN A 43 -3.26 0.28 -4.12
C ASN A 43 -3.22 -0.62 -2.87
N ALA A 44 -4.40 -1.01 -2.39
CA ALA A 44 -4.58 -1.93 -1.28
C ALA A 44 -5.65 -2.97 -1.65
N GLY A 45 -5.41 -3.72 -2.72
CA GLY A 45 -6.33 -4.72 -3.24
C GLY A 45 -7.52 -4.08 -3.96
N ASN A 46 -8.72 -4.24 -3.41
CA ASN A 46 -9.95 -3.69 -3.99
C ASN A 46 -10.15 -2.18 -3.71
N TYR A 47 -9.23 -1.57 -2.97
CA TYR A 47 -9.28 -0.18 -2.55
C TYR A 47 -7.97 0.53 -2.91
N PHE A 48 -8.01 1.84 -2.76
CA PHE A 48 -6.81 2.66 -2.66
C PHE A 48 -6.78 3.37 -1.32
N ILE A 49 -5.58 3.61 -0.80
CA ILE A 49 -5.36 4.43 0.37
C ILE A 49 -4.61 5.67 -0.09
N GLU A 50 -5.15 6.84 0.23
CA GLU A 50 -4.46 8.12 0.07
C GLU A 50 -4.01 8.63 1.43
N ILE A 51 -2.78 9.13 1.51
CA ILE A 51 -2.29 9.85 2.69
C ILE A 51 -1.79 11.24 2.32
N LYS A 52 -1.96 12.19 3.25
CA LYS A 52 -1.41 13.54 3.14
C LYS A 52 -1.02 14.05 4.51
N GLN A 53 0.24 14.43 4.66
CA GLN A 53 0.71 15.13 5.85
C GLN A 53 0.44 16.63 5.68
N VAL A 54 -0.33 17.20 6.60
CA VAL A 54 -0.64 18.64 6.64
C VAL A 54 -0.39 19.09 8.08
N ASP A 55 0.49 20.08 8.23
CA ASP A 55 0.95 20.56 9.53
C ASP A 55 1.46 19.41 10.41
N LYS A 56 0.83 19.19 11.57
CA LYS A 56 1.16 18.15 12.55
C LYS A 56 0.28 16.91 12.43
N PHE A 57 -0.46 16.76 11.34
CA PHE A 57 -1.44 15.69 11.19
C PHE A 57 -1.17 14.83 9.95
N LEU A 58 -1.37 13.53 10.10
CA LEU A 58 -1.50 12.61 8.99
C LEU A 58 -2.99 12.44 8.68
N ASN A 59 -3.38 12.84 7.47
CA ASN A 59 -4.73 12.62 6.95
C ASN A 59 -4.72 11.40 6.04
N ALA A 60 -5.71 10.53 6.19
CA ALA A 60 -5.86 9.32 5.40
C ALA A 60 -7.28 9.19 4.86
N TYR A 61 -7.39 8.65 3.65
CA TYR A 61 -8.66 8.40 2.97
C TYR A 61 -8.66 6.99 2.39
N LEU A 62 -9.77 6.29 2.55
CA LEU A 62 -10.04 5.03 1.85
C LEU A 62 -10.85 5.33 0.60
N LEU A 63 -10.38 4.87 -0.55
CA LEU A 63 -10.98 5.12 -1.85
C LEU A 63 -11.40 3.81 -2.52
N ASP A 64 -12.48 3.85 -3.29
CA ASP A 64 -12.90 2.74 -4.15
C ASP A 64 -11.97 2.58 -5.38
N LYS A 65 -12.26 1.58 -6.23
CA LYS A 65 -11.51 1.32 -7.47
C LYS A 65 -11.54 2.47 -8.49
N LYS A 66 -12.47 3.41 -8.34
CA LYS A 66 -12.66 4.59 -9.18
C LYS A 66 -12.12 5.86 -8.51
N LEU A 67 -11.32 5.71 -7.44
CA LEU A 67 -10.76 6.81 -6.64
C LEU A 67 -11.81 7.69 -5.96
N LYS A 68 -13.02 7.17 -5.72
CA LYS A 68 -14.05 7.87 -4.95
C LYS A 68 -13.91 7.57 -3.46
N ASN A 69 -14.18 8.58 -2.64
CA ASN A 69 -14.20 8.48 -1.20
C ASN A 69 -15.19 7.41 -0.71
N MET A 70 -14.70 6.50 0.13
CA MET A 70 -15.54 5.64 0.96
C MET A 70 -15.99 6.41 2.19
N ASN A 71 -17.25 6.24 2.61
CA ASN A 71 -17.73 6.80 3.87
C ASN A 71 -16.98 6.15 5.06
N ASN A 72 -16.64 6.92 6.09
CA ASN A 72 -15.88 6.44 7.25
C ASN A 72 -16.73 5.68 8.30
N LYS A 73 -18.04 5.59 8.12
CA LYS A 73 -18.96 4.86 9.00
C LYS A 73 -18.59 3.38 9.06
N ASP A 74 -18.51 2.86 10.28
CA ASP A 74 -18.19 1.46 10.59
C ASP A 74 -16.82 0.99 10.04
N ILE A 75 -15.94 1.94 9.71
CA ILE A 75 -14.55 1.68 9.31
C ILE A 75 -13.63 2.13 10.43
N LEU A 76 -12.73 1.24 10.85
CA LEU A 76 -11.66 1.56 11.79
C LEU A 76 -10.37 1.82 11.02
N GLY A 77 -9.59 2.82 11.42
CA GLY A 77 -8.29 3.10 10.83
C GLY A 77 -7.17 3.09 11.87
N ALA A 78 -5.97 2.71 11.44
CA ALA A 78 -4.75 2.80 12.23
C ALA A 78 -3.55 3.12 11.34
N VAL A 79 -2.55 3.78 11.92
CA VAL A 79 -1.24 3.98 11.31
C VAL A 79 -0.14 3.46 12.23
N LYS A 80 0.83 2.76 11.64
CA LYS A 80 2.09 2.37 12.28
C LYS A 80 3.24 3.11 11.62
N TYR A 81 4.00 3.88 12.38
CA TYR A 81 5.24 4.51 11.93
C TYR A 81 6.43 3.61 12.24
N PHE A 82 7.37 3.51 11.31
CA PHE A 82 8.61 2.74 11.44
C PHE A 82 9.80 3.69 11.25
N PHE A 83 10.74 3.66 12.20
CA PHE A 83 11.97 4.45 12.19
C PHE A 83 13.18 3.57 11.85
N LYS A 84 14.28 4.18 11.40
CA LYS A 84 15.51 3.45 10.98
C LYS A 84 16.16 2.67 12.13
N ASP A 85 16.00 3.14 13.36
CA ASP A 85 16.46 2.48 14.60
C ASP A 85 15.55 1.33 15.04
N SER A 86 14.57 0.94 14.22
CA SER A 86 13.53 -0.06 14.52
C SER A 86 12.48 0.38 15.53
N THR A 87 12.50 1.62 16.01
CA THR A 87 11.42 2.17 16.84
C THR A 87 10.13 2.23 16.03
N THR A 88 9.01 1.90 16.67
CA THR A 88 7.68 1.98 16.05
C THR A 88 6.68 2.68 16.95
N PHE A 89 5.77 3.44 16.35
CA PHE A 89 4.64 4.06 17.04
C PHE A 89 3.32 3.73 16.35
N ASP A 90 2.29 3.44 17.14
CA ASP A 90 0.97 3.05 16.67
C ASP A 90 -0.07 4.09 17.09
N PHE A 91 -0.88 4.54 16.12
CA PHE A 91 -1.97 5.47 16.36
C PHE A 91 -3.26 4.94 15.75
N LYS A 92 -4.37 5.13 16.47
CA LYS A 92 -5.71 5.00 15.89
C LYS A 92 -6.01 6.24 15.06
N LEU A 93 -6.49 6.03 13.85
CA LEU A 93 -7.01 7.11 13.02
C LEU A 93 -8.44 7.42 13.44
N GLN A 94 -8.70 8.69 13.77
CA GLN A 94 -10.02 9.17 14.14
C GLN A 94 -10.77 9.61 12.88
N PRO A 95 -12.05 9.23 12.71
CA PRO A 95 -12.84 9.69 11.56
C PRO A 95 -13.00 11.21 11.60
N THR A 96 -12.86 11.84 10.44
CA THR A 96 -13.09 13.27 10.22
C THR A 96 -14.02 13.45 9.03
N ASN A 97 -14.97 14.37 9.17
CA ASN A 97 -15.95 14.66 8.13
C ASN A 97 -16.69 13.36 7.70
N ALA A 98 -17.16 13.27 6.45
CA ALA A 98 -17.91 12.10 5.96
C ALA A 98 -17.04 10.89 5.54
N SER A 99 -15.74 11.10 5.24
CA SER A 99 -14.88 10.09 4.61
C SER A 99 -13.40 10.16 4.99
N GLY A 100 -13.01 11.17 5.76
CA GLY A 100 -11.63 11.36 6.17
C GLY A 100 -11.31 10.62 7.45
N PHE A 101 -10.01 10.44 7.68
CA PHE A 101 -9.47 10.03 8.96
C PHE A 101 -8.20 10.81 9.27
N THR A 102 -7.92 11.05 10.55
CA THR A 102 -6.75 11.82 10.98
C THR A 102 -6.12 11.26 12.26
N CYS A 103 -4.82 11.49 12.43
CA CYS A 103 -4.12 11.34 13.70
C CYS A 103 -2.92 12.30 13.73
N GLU A 104 -2.21 12.30 14.87
CA GLU A 104 -0.91 12.97 14.96
C GLU A 104 0.06 12.42 13.88
N GLY A 105 0.66 13.35 13.15
CA GLY A 105 1.71 13.09 12.18
C GLY A 105 3.06 13.11 12.87
N LEU A 106 3.86 12.07 12.67
CA LEU A 106 5.25 12.04 13.13
C LEU A 106 6.19 12.49 12.03
N SER A 107 7.34 13.05 12.42
CA SER A 107 8.48 13.32 11.53
C SER A 107 9.60 12.29 11.79
N GLY A 108 10.56 12.17 10.87
CA GLY A 108 11.74 11.31 11.04
C GLY A 108 11.50 9.79 10.90
N PHE A 109 10.26 9.36 10.67
CA PHE A 109 9.97 7.98 10.31
C PHE A 109 10.46 7.69 8.88
N SER A 110 10.86 6.44 8.59
CA SER A 110 11.23 6.02 7.23
C SER A 110 10.04 5.52 6.42
N VAL A 111 9.14 4.76 7.06
CA VAL A 111 7.95 4.19 6.44
C VAL A 111 6.77 4.30 7.40
N CYS A 112 5.57 4.60 6.90
CA CYS A 112 4.34 4.40 7.66
C CYS A 112 3.46 3.35 6.97
N LYS A 113 2.75 2.54 7.75
CA LYS A 113 1.74 1.60 7.27
C LYS A 113 0.38 2.07 7.74
N VAL A 114 -0.49 2.45 6.80
CA VAL A 114 -1.89 2.74 7.09
C VAL A 114 -2.71 1.47 6.87
N THR A 115 -3.62 1.19 7.80
CA THR A 115 -4.51 0.03 7.76
C THR A 115 -5.94 0.48 8.09
N PHE A 116 -6.89 0.02 7.29
CA PHE A 116 -8.33 0.14 7.54
C PHE A 116 -8.94 -1.24 7.78
N THR A 117 -9.93 -1.31 8.65
CA THR A 117 -10.79 -2.49 8.81
C THR A 117 -12.16 -2.18 8.23
N VAL A 118 -12.51 -2.84 7.13
CA VAL A 118 -13.75 -2.64 6.37
C VAL A 118 -14.56 -3.93 6.43
N LEU A 119 -15.74 -3.90 7.06
CA LEU A 119 -16.58 -5.09 7.25
C LEU A 119 -15.79 -6.27 7.86
N GLY A 120 -14.92 -5.98 8.84
CA GLY A 120 -14.06 -6.96 9.50
C GLY A 120 -12.78 -7.35 8.73
N ASN A 121 -12.62 -6.92 7.47
CA ASN A 121 -11.44 -7.25 6.66
C ASN A 121 -10.39 -6.15 6.74
N SER A 122 -9.12 -6.53 6.90
CA SER A 122 -8.00 -5.60 6.95
C SER A 122 -7.50 -5.25 5.55
N VAL A 123 -7.36 -3.96 5.28
CA VAL A 123 -6.87 -3.37 4.04
C VAL A 123 -5.75 -2.41 4.40
N GLY A 124 -4.56 -2.52 3.79
CA GLY A 124 -3.45 -1.66 4.20
C GLY A 124 -2.38 -1.47 3.14
N ALA A 125 -1.65 -0.37 3.27
CA ALA A 125 -0.56 0.01 2.38
C ALA A 125 0.58 0.67 3.16
N LYS A 126 1.80 0.57 2.63
CA LYS A 126 3.00 1.23 3.15
C LYS A 126 3.34 2.45 2.29
N PHE A 127 3.76 3.52 2.96
CA PHE A 127 4.18 4.77 2.35
C PHE A 127 5.56 5.14 2.88
N GLU A 128 6.46 5.47 1.96
CA GLU A 128 7.78 6.00 2.29
C GLU A 128 7.67 7.47 2.66
N ASN A 129 8.45 7.89 3.65
CA ASN A 129 8.61 9.29 3.97
C ASN A 129 9.68 9.89 3.05
N THR A 130 9.30 10.67 2.05
CA THR A 130 10.25 11.26 1.10
C THR A 130 11.11 12.37 1.70
N ALA A 131 10.77 12.86 2.90
CA ALA A 131 11.57 13.83 3.64
C ALA A 131 12.70 13.19 4.47
N TYR A 132 12.92 11.86 4.37
CA TYR A 132 13.85 11.11 5.24
C TYR A 132 14.64 9.99 4.55
#